data_AF-A0A2K3K6M2-F1
#
_entry.id   AF-A0A2K3K6M2-F1
#
_cell.length_a   1.000
_cell.length_b   1.000
_cell.length_c   1.000
_cell.angle_alpha   90.00
_cell.angle_beta   90.00
_cell.angle_gamma   90.00
#
_symmetry.space_group_name_H-M   'P 1'
#
loop_
_entity.id
_entity.type
_entity.pdbx_description
1 polymer ?
#
loop_
_entity_poly.entity_id
_entity_poly.type
_entity_poly.pdbx_seq_one_letter_code
_entity_poly.pdbx_strand_id
1 'polypeptide(L)'
;PKTWMLWVHWAEYWFNTNYHASTGKTPFEVVYGRSQPALTRWLQGETKVEAVQRDLVDRDEALRQLKTQLVKAQEKMKSQADKKRLDRSFMVGEWVFVKLRAHRQKSVVTRINAKLAA
;
A
#
# COMPACT_ATOMS: atom_id res chain seq x y z
N PRO A 1 -15.75 6.85 12.36
CA PRO A 1 -15.21 5.90 13.38
C PRO A 1 -14.30 6.65 14.38
N LYS A 2 -14.65 6.71 15.68
CA LYS A 2 -13.87 7.48 16.68
C LYS A 2 -12.66 6.73 17.26
N THR A 3 -12.58 5.42 17.03
CA THR A 3 -11.58 4.53 17.64
C THR A 3 -10.46 4.11 16.68
N TRP A 4 -10.43 4.61 15.44
CA TRP A 4 -9.46 4.18 14.42
C TRP A 4 -7.99 4.36 14.86
N MET A 5 -7.71 5.41 15.64
CA MET A 5 -6.38 5.71 16.15
C MET A 5 -5.81 4.57 17.00
N LEU A 6 -6.67 3.85 17.73
CA LEU A 6 -6.28 2.69 18.52
C LEU A 6 -5.80 1.51 17.67
N TRP A 7 -6.05 1.51 16.36
CA TRP A 7 -5.69 0.40 15.46
C TRP A 7 -4.54 0.75 14.50
N VAL A 8 -4.06 1.99 14.53
CA VAL A 8 -3.02 2.47 13.61
C VAL A 8 -1.73 1.68 13.76
N HIS A 9 -1.34 1.37 14.99
CA HIS A 9 -0.12 0.61 15.26
C HIS A 9 -0.19 -0.81 14.66
N TRP A 10 -1.36 -1.46 14.68
CA TRP A 10 -1.55 -2.75 14.03
C TRP A 10 -1.51 -2.64 12.51
N ALA A 11 -2.07 -1.58 11.94
CA ALA A 11 -1.99 -1.32 10.50
C ALA A 11 -0.54 -1.04 10.05
N GLU A 12 0.21 -0.26 10.81
CA GLU A 12 1.63 0.03 10.56
C GLU A 12 2.48 -1.23 10.68
N TYR A 13 2.30 -2.00 11.76
CA TYR A 13 2.98 -3.28 11.93
C TYR A 13 2.70 -4.22 10.75
N TRP A 14 1.43 -4.35 10.37
CA TRP A 14 1.02 -5.20 9.25
C TRP A 14 1.68 -4.72 7.95
N PHE A 15 1.67 -3.42 7.66
CA PHE A 15 2.31 -2.87 6.45
C PHE A 15 3.81 -3.14 6.42
N ASN A 16 4.51 -2.92 7.54
CA ASN A 16 5.96 -3.08 7.63
C ASN A 16 6.43 -4.53 7.53
N THR A 17 5.58 -5.49 7.89
CA THR A 17 5.90 -6.93 7.91
C THR A 17 5.36 -7.70 6.71
N ASN A 18 4.55 -7.08 5.85
CA ASN A 18 4.07 -7.72 4.63
C ASN A 18 5.07 -7.60 3.48
N TYR A 19 5.12 -8.64 2.67
CA TYR A 19 5.98 -8.70 1.49
C TYR A 19 5.52 -7.69 0.44
N HIS A 20 6.46 -6.88 -0.06
CA HIS A 20 6.18 -5.90 -1.09
C HIS A 20 6.75 -6.34 -2.45
N ALA A 21 5.87 -6.61 -3.41
CA ALA A 21 6.24 -7.22 -4.69
C ALA A 21 7.28 -6.42 -5.50
N SER A 22 7.27 -5.08 -5.41
CA SER A 22 8.21 -4.24 -6.15
C SER A 22 9.63 -4.24 -5.60
N THR A 23 9.82 -4.48 -4.30
CA THR A 23 11.14 -4.49 -3.64
C THR A 23 11.64 -5.91 -3.38
N GLY A 24 10.76 -6.91 -3.48
CA GLY A 24 11.08 -8.30 -3.19
C GLY A 24 11.38 -8.58 -1.71
N LYS A 25 11.05 -7.65 -0.82
CA LYS A 25 11.34 -7.67 0.63
C LYS A 25 10.23 -6.99 1.41
N THR A 26 10.17 -7.20 2.72
CA THR A 26 9.29 -6.40 3.59
C THR A 26 9.87 -4.99 3.78
N PRO A 27 9.05 -3.94 3.97
CA PRO A 27 9.57 -2.62 4.32
C PRO A 27 10.47 -2.64 5.56
N PHE A 28 10.17 -3.49 6.55
CA PHE A 28 11.01 -3.71 7.73
C PHE A 28 12.42 -4.20 7.34
N GLU A 29 12.51 -5.23 6.49
CA GLU A 29 13.79 -5.75 6.02
C GLU A 29 14.60 -4.72 5.23
N VAL A 30 13.92 -3.90 4.42
CA VAL A 30 14.56 -2.83 3.66
C VAL A 30 15.18 -1.78 4.58
N VAL A 31 14.48 -1.41 5.66
CA VAL A 31 14.94 -0.38 6.60
C VAL A 31 16.01 -0.90 7.56
N TYR A 32 15.83 -2.11 8.09
CA TYR A 32 16.66 -2.63 9.19
C TYR A 32 17.68 -3.69 8.77
N GLY A 33 17.65 -4.16 7.51
CA GLY A 33 18.58 -5.17 7.01
C GLY A 33 18.44 -6.55 7.65
N ARG A 34 17.38 -6.80 8.42
CA ARG A 34 17.09 -8.08 9.10
C ARG A 34 15.62 -8.45 8.95
N SER A 35 15.31 -9.74 9.04
CA SER A 35 13.94 -10.23 9.06
C SER A 35 13.19 -9.70 10.30
N GLN A 36 11.90 -9.41 10.13
CA GLN A 36 11.03 -9.06 11.25
C GLN A 36 11.01 -10.16 12.32
N PRO A 37 10.96 -9.82 13.61
CA PRO A 37 10.66 -10.79 14.65
C PRO A 37 9.31 -11.45 14.39
N ALA A 38 9.23 -12.78 14.53
CA ALA A 38 7.97 -13.48 14.38
C ALA A 38 7.03 -13.10 15.54
N LEU A 39 5.78 -12.73 15.22
CA LEU A 39 4.73 -12.70 16.24
C LEU A 39 4.41 -14.15 16.61
N THR A 40 4.79 -14.54 17.82
CA THR A 40 4.43 -15.85 18.36
C THR A 40 2.90 -15.95 18.41
N ARG A 41 2.38 -17.03 17.81
CA ARG A 41 0.96 -17.35 17.89
C ARG A 41 0.62 -17.65 19.34
N TRP A 42 -0.29 -16.88 19.90
CA TRP A 42 -0.82 -17.10 21.25
C TRP A 42 -1.87 -18.22 21.21
N LEU A 43 -1.88 -19.06 22.25
CA LEU A 43 -2.92 -20.06 22.47
C LEU A 43 -3.85 -19.65 23.62
N GLN A 44 -5.14 -19.93 23.45
CA GLN A 44 -6.15 -19.59 24.44
C GLN A 44 -5.88 -20.32 25.76
N GLY A 45 -5.65 -19.55 26.83
CA GLY A 45 -5.32 -20.06 28.16
C GLY A 45 -3.86 -19.90 28.61
N GLU A 46 -2.96 -19.40 27.74
CA GLU A 46 -1.56 -19.13 28.13
C GLU A 46 -1.42 -17.93 29.08
N THR A 47 -2.36 -16.99 29.04
CA THR A 47 -2.33 -15.77 29.84
C THR A 47 -3.32 -15.85 30.99
N LYS A 48 -2.84 -15.69 32.22
CA LYS A 48 -3.70 -15.68 33.44
C LYS A 48 -4.51 -14.39 33.60
N VAL A 49 -4.17 -13.35 32.84
CA VAL A 49 -4.78 -12.02 32.92
C VAL A 49 -5.83 -11.88 31.82
N GLU A 50 -7.10 -11.77 32.23
CA GLU A 50 -8.25 -11.71 31.32
C GLU A 50 -8.18 -10.52 30.35
N ALA A 51 -7.76 -9.34 30.83
CA ALA A 51 -7.63 -8.15 29.99
C ALA A 51 -6.67 -8.37 28.81
N VAL A 52 -5.51 -8.98 29.08
CA VAL A 52 -4.51 -9.30 28.04
C VAL A 52 -5.05 -10.33 27.06
N GLN A 53 -5.84 -11.29 27.54
CA GLN A 53 -6.49 -12.27 26.67
C GLN A 53 -7.48 -11.61 25.70
N ARG A 54 -8.27 -10.63 26.16
CA ARG A 54 -9.18 -9.87 25.28
C ARG A 54 -8.40 -9.07 24.24
N ASP A 55 -7.34 -8.37 24.65
CA ASP A 55 -6.51 -7.58 23.74
C ASP A 55 -5.86 -8.45 22.63
N LEU A 56 -5.44 -9.67 22.96
CA LEU A 56 -4.85 -10.61 21.99
C LEU A 56 -5.87 -11.12 20.98
N VAL A 57 -7.10 -11.40 21.41
CA VAL A 57 -8.20 -11.78 20.52
C VAL A 57 -8.56 -10.63 19.59
N ASP A 58 -8.69 -9.42 20.14
CA ASP A 58 -8.99 -8.20 19.40
C ASP A 58 -7.92 -7.88 18.36
N ARG A 59 -6.63 -8.05 18.72
CA ARG A 59 -5.51 -7.95 17.79
C ARG A 59 -5.63 -8.92 16.63
N ASP A 60 -5.84 -10.21 16.92
CA ASP A 60 -5.85 -11.25 15.89
C ASP A 60 -7.02 -11.04 14.90
N GLU A 61 -8.17 -10.61 15.41
CA GLU A 61 -9.31 -10.22 14.60
C GLU A 61 -9.02 -8.98 13.74
N ALA A 62 -8.37 -7.94 14.30
CA ALA A 62 -7.96 -6.76 13.55
C ALA A 62 -6.99 -7.11 12.40
N LEU A 63 -5.98 -7.96 12.66
CA LEU A 63 -5.04 -8.41 11.63
C LEU A 63 -5.72 -9.22 10.52
N ARG A 64 -6.70 -10.06 10.87
CA ARG A 64 -7.50 -10.82 9.90
C ARG A 64 -8.33 -9.90 9.01
N GLN A 65 -8.97 -8.89 9.60
CA GLN A 65 -9.74 -7.90 8.85
C GLN A 65 -8.84 -7.07 7.94
N LEU A 66 -7.70 -6.56 8.44
CA LEU A 66 -6.74 -5.79 7.65
C LEU A 66 -6.27 -6.54 6.41
N LYS A 67 -5.89 -7.82 6.56
CA LYS A 67 -5.51 -8.68 5.43
C LYS A 67 -6.61 -8.77 4.38
N THR A 68 -7.84 -9.01 4.82
CA THR A 68 -8.99 -9.16 3.92
C THR A 68 -9.31 -7.85 3.19
N GLN A 69 -9.30 -6.73 3.90
CA GLN A 69 -9.65 -5.43 3.32
C GLN A 69 -8.57 -4.92 2.38
N LEU A 70 -7.29 -5.18 2.65
CA LEU A 70 -6.24 -4.75 1.73
C LEU A 70 -6.30 -5.50 0.41
N VAL A 71 -6.50 -6.82 0.43
CA VAL A 71 -6.64 -7.60 -0.81
C VAL A 71 -7.78 -7.03 -1.66
N LYS A 72 -8.95 -6.78 -1.06
CA LYS A 72 -10.09 -6.14 -1.74
C LYS A 72 -9.74 -4.75 -2.28
N ALA A 73 -8.99 -3.95 -1.52
CA ALA A 73 -8.57 -2.62 -1.95
C ALA A 73 -7.61 -2.70 -3.14
N GLN A 74 -6.62 -3.60 -3.12
CA GLN A 74 -5.68 -3.84 -4.22
C GLN A 74 -6.40 -4.32 -5.48
N GLU A 75 -7.34 -5.26 -5.35
CA GLU A 75 -8.17 -5.75 -6.46
C GLU A 75 -9.02 -4.62 -7.05
N LYS A 76 -9.64 -3.79 -6.21
CA LYS A 76 -10.41 -2.63 -6.65
C LYS A 76 -9.54 -1.61 -7.37
N MET A 77 -8.36 -1.29 -6.83
CA MET A 77 -7.41 -0.37 -7.45
C MET A 77 -6.96 -0.88 -8.82
N LYS A 78 -6.64 -2.17 -8.92
CA LYS A 78 -6.28 -2.84 -10.18
C LYS A 78 -7.44 -2.77 -11.18
N SER A 79 -8.64 -3.20 -10.78
CA SER A 79 -9.84 -3.15 -11.63
C SER A 79 -10.13 -1.75 -12.15
N GLN A 80 -10.02 -0.71 -11.30
CA GLN A 80 -10.22 0.68 -11.73
C GLN A 80 -9.12 1.17 -12.67
N ALA A 81 -7.87 0.80 -12.44
CA ALA A 81 -6.75 1.16 -13.30
C ALA A 81 -6.88 0.50 -14.68
N ASP A 82 -7.22 -0.79 -14.69
CA ASP A 82 -7.32 -1.59 -15.92
C ASP A 82 -8.54 -1.19 -16.76
N LYS A 83 -9.63 -0.70 -16.15
CA LYS A 83 -10.85 -0.26 -16.86
C LYS A 83 -10.60 0.74 -17.99
N LYS A 84 -9.59 1.61 -17.86
CA LYS A 84 -9.25 2.64 -18.87
C LYS A 84 -7.92 2.37 -19.57
N ARG A 85 -7.24 1.27 -19.24
CA ARG A 85 -5.95 0.91 -19.82
C ARG A 85 -6.23 0.21 -21.14
N LEU A 86 -5.82 0.83 -22.23
CA LEU A 86 -5.88 0.26 -23.57
C LEU A 86 -4.46 -0.05 -23.98
N ASP A 87 -4.22 -1.26 -24.46
CA ASP A 87 -2.95 -1.57 -25.11
C ASP A 87 -2.89 -0.81 -26.43
N ARG A 88 -1.83 -0.02 -26.62
CA ARG A 88 -1.65 0.81 -27.80
C ARG A 88 -0.21 0.66 -28.27
N SER A 89 -0.04 0.13 -29.47
CA SER A 89 1.21 0.14 -30.20
C SER A 89 1.22 1.30 -31.18
N PHE A 90 2.38 1.90 -31.38
CA PHE A 90 2.61 2.97 -32.34
C PHE A 90 3.77 2.57 -33.25
N MET A 91 3.71 2.95 -34.52
CA MET A 91 4.80 2.71 -35.46
C MET A 91 5.85 3.82 -35.40
N VAL A 92 7.09 3.49 -35.75
CA VAL A 92 8.15 4.49 -35.88
C VAL A 92 7.75 5.49 -36.98
N GLY A 93 7.71 6.78 -36.64
CA GLY A 93 7.26 7.86 -37.52
C GLY A 93 5.79 8.28 -37.35
N GLU A 94 5.02 7.60 -36.49
CA GLU A 94 3.63 7.97 -36.20
C GLU A 94 3.55 9.18 -35.26
N TRP A 95 2.71 10.16 -35.60
CA TRP A 95 2.48 11.34 -34.78
C TRP A 95 1.49 11.05 -33.66
N VAL A 96 1.92 11.26 -32.41
CA VAL A 96 1.10 11.03 -31.21
C VAL A 96 0.98 12.27 -30.35
N PHE A 97 -0.19 12.46 -29.75
CA PHE A 97 -0.41 13.53 -28.77
C PHE A 97 0.06 13.08 -27.39
N VAL A 98 1.06 13.78 -26.85
CA VAL A 98 1.56 13.55 -25.48
C VAL A 98 0.84 14.48 -24.52
N LYS A 99 0.14 13.91 -23.53
CA LYS A 99 -0.42 14.69 -22.43
C LYS A 99 0.70 15.09 -21.47
N LEU A 100 1.18 16.32 -21.60
CA LEU A 100 2.23 16.85 -20.75
C LEU A 100 1.72 17.16 -19.34
N ARG A 101 2.53 16.84 -18.32
CA ARG A 101 2.36 17.38 -16.97
C ARG A 101 3.43 18.43 -16.75
N ALA A 102 3.02 19.70 -16.75
CA ALA A 102 3.93 20.86 -16.76
C ALA A 102 5.03 20.83 -15.68
N HIS A 103 4.78 20.19 -14.53
CA HIS A 103 5.72 20.09 -13.41
C HIS A 103 6.58 18.82 -13.39
N ARG A 104 6.35 17.84 -14.27
CA ARG A 104 7.11 16.56 -14.29
C ARG A 104 8.03 16.40 -15.49
N GLN A 105 7.75 17.08 -16.60
CA GLN A 105 8.56 16.98 -17.82
C GLN A 105 9.42 18.24 -18.01
N LYS A 106 10.71 18.09 -17.71
CA LYS A 106 11.73 19.15 -17.87
C LYS A 106 12.42 19.11 -19.24
N SER A 107 12.29 18.00 -19.98
CA SER A 107 12.94 17.79 -21.28
C SER A 107 12.18 18.38 -22.47
N VAL A 108 10.95 18.84 -22.25
CA VAL A 108 10.12 19.52 -23.26
C VAL A 108 10.13 21.02 -22.94
N VAL A 109 10.13 21.86 -23.97
CA VAL A 109 10.23 23.34 -23.87
C VAL A 109 9.49 23.89 -22.65
N THR A 110 10.24 24.53 -21.76
CA THR A 110 9.71 25.17 -20.55
C THR A 110 8.90 26.39 -20.96
N ARG A 111 7.56 26.31 -20.83
CA ARG A 111 6.70 27.48 -21.01
C ARG A 111 6.76 28.35 -19.76
N ILE A 112 6.93 29.66 -19.96
CA ILE A 112 7.13 30.68 -18.91
C ILE A 112 6.01 30.63 -17.85
N ASN A 113 4.78 30.33 -18.25
CA ASN A 113 3.62 30.27 -17.35
C ASN A 113 2.90 28.92 -17.41
N ALA A 114 3.32 27.97 -16.58
CA ALA A 114 2.77 26.61 -16.52
C ALA A 114 1.31 26.51 -16.03
N LYS A 115 0.75 27.58 -15.43
CA LYS A 115 -0.60 27.58 -14.82
C LYS A 115 -1.67 28.33 -15.62
N LEU A 116 -1.30 29.12 -16.64
CA LEU A 116 -2.21 30.05 -17.32
C LEU A 116 -2.55 29.66 -18.77
N ALA A 117 -2.06 28.52 -19.25
CA ALA A 117 -2.39 28.02 -20.58
C ALA A 117 -3.26 26.76 -20.44
N ALA A 118 -4.57 26.97 -20.39
CA ALA A 118 -5.58 25.92 -20.54
C ALA A 118 -5.91 25.74 -22.04
#